data_AF-L7M338-F1
#
_entry.id   AF-L7M338-F1
#
_cell.length_a   1.000
_cell.length_b   1.000
_cell.length_c   1.000
_cell.angle_alpha   90.00
_cell.angle_beta   90.00
_cell.angle_gamma   90.00
#
_symmetry.space_group_name_H-M   'P 1'
#
loop_
_entity.id
_entity.type
_entity.pdbx_description
1 polymer ?
#
loop_
_entity_poly.entity_id
_entity_poly.type
_entity_poly.pdbx_seq_one_letter_code
_entity_poly.pdbx_strand_id
1 'polypeptide(L)'
;MAGRGRGRAAFPEVRHQLRRPKDEPEDAVGAGGDTKPNENKQPPPSSSVNAAPAKQENEIRGLCSQFKYLQASDTNFDKAVSTITEKLKTPSDIDDVVNAMYEICLLGPDQAEGTCHAMTQLSHVEIDGCKLRNKVLTRMEKEFEGFEEKAESSPQAFLSNTIFLCEFYTRYLLQGKPVNPLRLPVWRYLEYMLGSRKPFFLNQCFRLVQSKVGFFVKHNRPEIEGNFLTKLREVILDEKVPKTHRSSALETLELILKELTRNAS
;
A
#
# COMPACT_ATOMS: atom_id res chain seq x y z
N MET A 1 -45.04 -24.00 16.89
CA MET A 1 -44.56 -23.48 18.19
C MET A 1 -43.06 -23.65 18.27
N ALA A 2 -42.37 -22.62 18.81
CA ALA A 2 -41.02 -22.55 19.44
C ALA A 2 -39.92 -23.57 19.05
N GLY A 3 -38.67 -23.22 18.78
CA GLY A 3 -37.92 -21.96 18.87
C GLY A 3 -36.42 -22.25 19.11
N ARG A 4 -35.55 -21.47 18.42
CA ARG A 4 -34.18 -20.96 18.78
C ARG A 4 -33.08 -21.95 19.26
N GLY A 5 -31.79 -21.80 18.89
CA GLY A 5 -31.10 -20.64 18.34
C GLY A 5 -29.71 -20.94 17.76
N ARG A 6 -29.27 -20.00 16.90
CA ARG A 6 -27.96 -19.91 16.25
C ARG A 6 -27.01 -19.10 17.15
N GLY A 7 -25.81 -19.60 17.41
CA GLY A 7 -24.72 -18.82 18.02
C GLY A 7 -23.79 -18.25 16.95
N ARG A 8 -23.94 -16.96 16.63
CA ARG A 8 -22.89 -16.15 15.97
C ARG A 8 -22.06 -15.53 17.09
N ALA A 9 -20.76 -15.78 17.10
CA ALA A 9 -19.83 -15.08 17.97
C ALA A 9 -19.79 -13.59 17.61
N ALA A 10 -20.04 -12.74 18.60
CA ALA A 10 -20.02 -11.29 18.51
C ALA A 10 -18.60 -10.77 18.68
N PHE A 11 -18.13 -9.96 17.72
CA PHE A 11 -16.96 -9.10 17.91
C PHE A 11 -17.41 -7.82 18.65
N PRO A 12 -16.59 -7.23 19.55
CA PRO A 12 -16.94 -5.96 20.18
C PRO A 12 -16.84 -4.81 19.15
N GLU A 13 -17.97 -4.15 18.87
CA GLU A 13 -18.00 -2.85 18.17
C GLU A 13 -17.29 -1.80 19.03
N VAL A 14 -16.08 -1.39 18.66
CA VAL A 14 -15.49 -0.14 19.16
C VAL A 14 -16.07 1.01 18.34
N ARG A 15 -17.22 1.53 18.79
CA ARG A 15 -17.81 2.78 18.25
C ARG A 15 -16.99 3.97 18.75
N HIS A 16 -16.10 4.49 17.91
CA HIS A 16 -15.58 5.85 18.10
C HIS A 16 -16.71 6.85 17.81
N GLN A 17 -17.35 7.35 18.86
CA GLN A 17 -18.27 8.48 18.74
C GLN A 17 -17.46 9.74 18.43
N LEU A 18 -17.55 10.19 17.17
CA LEU A 18 -17.17 11.52 16.72
C LEU A 18 -17.98 12.56 17.51
N ARG A 19 -17.38 13.18 18.53
CA ARG A 19 -17.93 14.40 19.14
C ARG A 19 -17.69 15.57 18.17
N ARG A 20 -18.79 16.16 17.69
CA ARG A 20 -18.81 17.45 16.99
C ARG A 20 -18.36 18.57 17.95
N PRO A 21 -17.69 19.63 17.45
CA PRO A 21 -17.53 20.87 18.20
C PRO A 21 -18.90 21.51 18.42
N LYS A 22 -19.14 22.03 19.62
CA LYS A 22 -20.37 22.72 19.99
C LYS A 22 -20.06 24.21 20.11
N ASP A 23 -20.73 25.01 19.29
CA ASP A 23 -20.77 26.47 19.39
C ASP A 23 -21.41 26.93 20.72
N GLU A 24 -21.03 28.14 21.12
CA GLU A 24 -21.16 28.83 22.41
C GLU A 24 -22.60 29.00 22.96
N PRO A 25 -22.74 29.49 24.21
CA PRO A 25 -23.14 30.89 24.34
C PRO A 25 -22.50 31.67 25.51
N GLU A 26 -22.74 32.99 25.41
CA GLU A 26 -22.27 34.17 26.14
C GLU A 26 -22.52 34.24 27.66
N ASP A 27 -21.86 35.25 28.24
CA ASP A 27 -22.12 36.00 29.49
C ASP A 27 -21.64 35.45 30.84
N ALA A 28 -20.54 36.05 31.32
CA ALA A 28 -20.36 36.36 32.74
C ALA A 28 -19.51 37.64 32.94
N VAL A 29 -20.16 38.60 33.58
CA VAL A 29 -19.79 39.96 33.96
C VAL A 29 -18.54 40.07 34.85
N GLY A 30 -17.69 41.07 34.56
CA GLY A 30 -17.20 42.04 35.55
C GLY A 30 -15.77 41.92 36.10
N ALA A 31 -14.90 42.90 35.79
CA ALA A 31 -14.50 43.99 36.72
C ALA A 31 -13.19 44.70 36.31
N GLY A 32 -13.29 46.01 36.03
CA GLY A 32 -12.40 47.06 36.56
C GLY A 32 -11.05 47.36 35.91
N GLY A 33 -10.86 48.62 35.50
CA GLY A 33 -9.54 49.29 35.53
C GLY A 33 -9.20 50.20 34.34
N ASP A 34 -9.37 51.52 34.52
CA ASP A 34 -9.01 52.62 33.62
C ASP A 34 -7.51 52.72 33.25
N THR A 35 -7.18 53.07 31.99
CA THR A 35 -6.37 54.25 31.60
C THR A 35 -6.19 54.35 30.06
N LYS A 36 -6.37 55.55 29.50
CA LYS A 36 -6.10 55.92 28.08
C LYS A 36 -4.62 56.33 27.87
N PRO A 37 -4.21 56.89 26.70
CA PRO A 37 -3.69 56.20 25.52
C PRO A 37 -2.25 56.65 25.17
N ASN A 38 -1.47 55.91 24.36
CA ASN A 38 -0.43 56.59 23.56
C ASN A 38 0.05 55.86 22.30
N GLU A 39 0.06 56.64 21.22
CA GLU A 39 1.03 56.76 20.12
C GLU A 39 1.74 55.53 19.51
N ASN A 40 1.33 55.25 18.27
CA ASN A 40 2.16 55.41 17.06
C ASN A 40 3.56 54.74 17.05
N LYS A 41 3.67 53.60 16.36
CA LYS A 41 4.84 53.24 15.54
C LYS A 41 4.55 52.05 14.63
N GLN A 42 4.31 52.36 13.36
CA GLN A 42 4.28 51.43 12.24
C GLN A 42 5.72 51.23 11.72
N PRO A 43 6.21 49.98 11.57
CA PRO A 43 7.37 49.71 10.72
C PRO A 43 6.92 49.34 9.29
N PRO A 44 7.79 49.51 8.27
CA PRO A 44 7.42 49.44 6.86
C PRO A 44 7.13 48.00 6.38
N PRO A 45 6.38 47.83 5.28
CA PRO A 45 6.15 46.50 4.72
C PRO A 45 7.45 45.98 4.11
N SER A 46 8.04 44.96 4.73
CA SER A 46 9.08 44.18 4.07
C SER A 46 8.41 43.23 3.07
N SER A 47 8.66 43.51 1.80
CA SER A 47 8.74 42.60 0.66
C SER A 47 8.25 41.17 0.89
N SER A 48 7.20 40.83 0.14
CA SER A 48 6.77 39.48 -0.22
C SER A 48 7.95 38.53 -0.46
N VAL A 49 8.11 37.52 0.41
CA VAL A 49 8.91 36.33 0.12
C VAL A 49 8.01 35.10 0.32
N ASN A 50 7.55 34.55 -0.80
CA ASN A 50 7.16 33.15 -1.03
C ASN A 50 6.62 32.34 0.16
N ALA A 51 5.33 32.49 0.45
CA ALA A 51 4.56 31.58 1.31
C ALA A 51 3.85 30.46 0.52
N ALA A 52 4.48 29.95 -0.55
CA ALA A 52 3.87 29.01 -1.51
C ALA A 52 4.10 27.49 -1.29
N PRO A 53 5.15 26.98 -0.62
CA PRO A 53 5.38 25.52 -0.58
C PRO A 53 4.36 24.75 0.27
N ALA A 54 4.05 25.25 1.48
CA ALA A 54 3.28 24.49 2.48
C ALA A 54 1.80 24.29 2.13
N LYS A 55 1.20 25.17 1.32
CA LYS A 55 -0.20 25.00 0.88
C LYS A 55 -0.34 23.95 -0.22
N GLN A 56 0.66 23.82 -1.08
CA GLN A 56 0.63 22.92 -2.24
C GLN A 56 0.96 21.48 -1.84
N GLU A 57 1.90 21.27 -0.90
CA GLU A 57 2.17 19.95 -0.29
C GLU A 57 0.90 19.36 0.35
N ASN A 58 0.13 20.21 1.06
CA ASN A 58 -1.15 19.81 1.66
C ASN A 58 -2.22 19.47 0.62
N GLU A 59 -2.21 20.08 -0.56
CA GLU A 59 -3.14 19.77 -1.65
C GLU A 59 -2.87 18.38 -2.24
N ILE A 60 -1.61 18.06 -2.54
CA ILE A 60 -1.21 16.75 -3.11
C ILE A 60 -1.51 15.61 -2.13
N ARG A 61 -1.13 15.77 -0.86
CA ARG A 61 -1.47 14.79 0.18
C ARG A 61 -2.98 14.63 0.33
N GLY A 62 -3.73 15.73 0.25
CA GLY A 62 -5.19 15.74 0.23
C GLY A 62 -5.77 14.91 -0.92
N LEU A 63 -5.25 15.06 -2.13
CA LEU A 63 -5.66 14.25 -3.29
C LEU A 63 -5.33 12.76 -3.09
N CYS A 64 -4.13 12.45 -2.60
CA CYS A 64 -3.72 11.06 -2.35
C CYS A 64 -4.60 10.38 -1.29
N SER A 65 -5.08 11.11 -0.28
CA SER A 65 -5.91 10.56 0.81
C SER A 65 -7.19 9.85 0.32
N GLN A 66 -7.68 10.18 -0.87
CA GLN A 66 -8.84 9.51 -1.48
C GLN A 66 -8.61 8.01 -1.70
N PHE A 67 -7.36 7.61 -1.96
CA PHE A 67 -6.96 6.21 -2.18
C PHE A 67 -6.97 5.36 -0.91
N LYS A 68 -7.25 5.95 0.26
CA LYS A 68 -7.55 5.18 1.47
C LYS A 68 -8.82 4.34 1.33
N TYR A 69 -9.78 4.84 0.54
CA TYR A 69 -11.11 4.23 0.38
C TYR A 69 -11.41 3.82 -1.07
N LEU A 70 -10.70 4.37 -2.06
CA LEU A 70 -10.89 3.99 -3.45
C LEU A 70 -10.27 2.62 -3.76
N GLN A 71 -11.05 1.79 -4.43
CA GLN A 71 -10.63 0.54 -5.03
C GLN A 71 -10.41 0.71 -6.53
N ALA A 72 -9.55 -0.12 -7.11
CA ALA A 72 -9.27 -0.09 -8.56
C ALA A 72 -10.51 -0.31 -9.44
N SER A 73 -11.56 -0.94 -8.91
CA SER A 73 -12.84 -1.14 -9.61
C SER A 73 -13.78 0.06 -9.56
N ASP A 74 -13.47 1.09 -8.75
CA ASP A 74 -14.35 2.22 -8.56
C ASP A 74 -14.37 3.11 -9.80
N THR A 75 -15.55 3.56 -10.21
CA THR A 75 -15.74 4.41 -11.39
C THR A 75 -14.98 5.74 -11.33
N ASN A 76 -14.63 6.20 -10.12
CA ASN A 76 -13.91 7.44 -9.88
C ASN A 76 -12.39 7.23 -9.77
N PHE A 77 -11.89 6.00 -9.82
CA PHE A 77 -10.48 5.69 -9.61
C PHE A 77 -9.59 6.40 -10.63
N ASP A 78 -9.86 6.18 -11.93
CA ASP A 78 -9.07 6.79 -13.01
C ASP A 78 -9.14 8.33 -12.97
N LYS A 79 -10.32 8.88 -12.64
CA LYS A 79 -10.50 10.33 -12.46
C LYS A 79 -9.62 10.88 -11.33
N ALA A 80 -9.51 10.16 -10.22
CA ALA A 80 -8.64 10.55 -9.10
C ALA A 80 -7.16 10.54 -9.52
N VAL A 81 -6.73 9.52 -10.27
CA VAL A 81 -5.36 9.44 -10.83
C VAL A 81 -5.08 10.57 -11.82
N SER A 82 -6.00 10.87 -12.74
CA SER A 82 -5.86 11.99 -13.68
C SER A 82 -5.76 13.33 -12.96
N THR A 83 -6.57 13.53 -11.91
CA THR A 83 -6.53 14.77 -11.10
C THR A 83 -5.17 14.96 -10.43
N ILE A 84 -4.56 13.89 -9.90
CA ILE A 84 -3.19 13.96 -9.37
C ILE A 84 -2.23 14.34 -10.49
N THR A 85 -2.28 13.65 -11.62
CA THR A 85 -1.39 13.89 -12.78
C THR A 85 -1.40 15.35 -13.24
N GLU A 86 -2.58 15.96 -13.32
CA GLU A 86 -2.75 17.37 -13.73
C GLU A 86 -2.15 18.36 -12.73
N LYS A 87 -2.05 17.97 -11.45
CA LYS A 87 -1.61 18.82 -10.34
C LYS A 87 -0.10 18.74 -10.07
N LEU A 88 0.58 17.70 -10.55
CA LEU A 88 2.03 17.60 -10.47
C LEU A 88 2.68 18.64 -11.38
N LYS A 89 3.54 19.49 -10.81
CA LYS A 89 4.25 20.59 -11.50
C LYS A 89 5.76 20.59 -11.23
N THR A 90 6.19 20.07 -10.10
CA THR A 90 7.59 20.08 -9.69
C THR A 90 8.09 18.67 -9.34
N PRO A 91 9.42 18.43 -9.34
CA PRO A 91 9.97 17.17 -8.86
C PRO A 91 9.62 16.87 -7.39
N SER A 92 9.40 17.89 -6.56
CA SER A 92 8.97 17.72 -5.16
C SER A 92 7.58 17.10 -5.08
N ASP A 93 6.68 17.47 -5.99
CA ASP A 93 5.32 16.94 -6.03
C ASP A 93 5.31 15.42 -6.27
N ILE A 94 6.28 14.91 -7.03
CA ILE A 94 6.47 13.47 -7.23
C ILE A 94 6.85 12.79 -5.91
N ASP A 95 7.76 13.38 -5.14
CA ASP A 95 8.16 12.86 -3.82
C ASP A 95 6.96 12.85 -2.86
N ASP A 96 6.15 13.91 -2.86
CA ASP A 96 4.95 14.02 -2.03
C ASP A 96 3.91 12.94 -2.37
N VAL A 97 3.64 12.71 -3.66
CA VAL A 97 2.74 11.62 -4.09
C VAL A 97 3.27 10.26 -3.67
N VAL A 98 4.54 9.97 -3.92
CA VAL A 98 5.12 8.66 -3.59
C VAL A 98 5.08 8.42 -2.08
N ASN A 99 5.43 9.42 -1.27
CA ASN A 99 5.39 9.30 0.19
C ASN A 99 3.96 9.13 0.70
N ALA A 100 3.02 9.96 0.25
CA ALA A 100 1.62 9.91 0.68
C ALA A 100 0.93 8.60 0.29
N MET A 101 1.12 8.13 -0.96
CA MET A 101 0.56 6.85 -1.41
C MET A 101 1.19 5.68 -0.66
N TYR A 102 2.48 5.76 -0.34
CA TYR A 102 3.13 4.71 0.43
C TYR A 102 2.64 4.65 1.88
N GLU A 103 2.42 5.80 2.52
CA GLU A 103 1.79 5.84 3.85
C GLU A 103 0.41 5.15 3.83
N ILE A 104 -0.38 5.34 2.77
CA ILE A 104 -1.68 4.68 2.59
C ILE A 104 -1.52 3.18 2.34
N CYS A 105 -0.53 2.77 1.51
CA CYS A 105 -0.22 1.36 1.24
C CYS A 105 -0.03 0.56 2.54
N LEU A 106 0.63 1.15 3.54
CA LEU A 106 0.90 0.50 4.82
C LEU A 106 -0.33 0.27 5.70
N LEU A 107 -1.48 0.86 5.37
CA LEU A 107 -2.71 0.72 6.17
C LEU A 107 -3.35 -0.66 6.08
N GLY A 108 -3.14 -1.40 4.98
CA GLY A 108 -3.82 -2.66 4.78
C GLY A 108 -3.56 -3.32 3.42
N PRO A 109 -3.91 -4.60 3.26
CA PRO A 109 -3.79 -5.31 1.99
C PRO A 109 -4.52 -4.64 0.82
N ASP A 110 -5.75 -4.17 1.04
CA ASP A 110 -6.57 -3.57 -0.01
C ASP A 110 -6.01 -2.21 -0.42
N GLN A 111 -5.51 -1.43 0.55
CA GLN A 111 -4.83 -0.16 0.28
C GLN A 111 -3.51 -0.36 -0.45
N ALA A 112 -2.74 -1.41 -0.12
CA ALA A 112 -1.52 -1.74 -0.85
C ALA A 112 -1.80 -2.07 -2.33
N GLU A 113 -2.88 -2.80 -2.62
CA GLU A 113 -3.29 -3.08 -3.99
C GLU A 113 -3.78 -1.83 -4.73
N GLY A 114 -4.68 -1.06 -4.12
CA GLY A 114 -5.25 0.16 -4.71
C GLY A 114 -4.20 1.23 -4.99
N THR A 115 -3.32 1.51 -4.01
CA THR A 115 -2.22 2.48 -4.17
C THR A 115 -1.19 2.00 -5.20
N CYS A 116 -0.89 0.69 -5.26
CA CYS A 116 -0.01 0.14 -6.29
C CYS A 116 -0.60 0.35 -7.69
N HIS A 117 -1.90 0.13 -7.86
CA HIS A 117 -2.57 0.37 -9.14
C HIS A 117 -2.42 1.84 -9.55
N ALA A 118 -2.70 2.78 -8.63
CA ALA A 118 -2.58 4.22 -8.90
C ALA A 118 -1.13 4.60 -9.25
N MET A 119 -0.15 4.14 -8.46
CA MET A 119 1.26 4.43 -8.67
C MET A 119 1.80 3.80 -9.97
N THR A 120 1.25 2.68 -10.41
CA THR A 120 1.57 2.08 -11.71
C THR A 120 1.11 2.98 -12.86
N GLN A 121 -0.12 3.50 -12.80
CA GLN A 121 -0.63 4.45 -13.80
C GLN A 121 0.19 5.76 -13.80
N LEU A 122 0.56 6.26 -12.62
CA LEU A 122 1.37 7.47 -12.45
C LEU A 122 2.86 7.30 -12.82
N SER A 123 3.34 6.06 -12.98
CA SER A 123 4.78 5.78 -13.21
C SER A 123 5.32 6.32 -14.53
N HIS A 124 4.44 6.76 -15.44
CA HIS A 124 4.81 7.42 -16.69
C HIS A 124 5.05 8.93 -16.54
N VAL A 125 4.66 9.53 -15.41
CA VAL A 125 4.85 10.96 -15.15
C VAL A 125 6.34 11.28 -15.02
N GLU A 126 6.76 12.33 -15.72
CA GLU A 126 8.11 12.87 -15.73
C GLU A 126 8.05 14.40 -15.63
N ILE A 127 8.78 14.96 -14.67
CA ILE A 127 8.89 16.41 -14.44
C ILE A 127 10.36 16.75 -14.28
N ASP A 128 10.88 17.65 -15.13
CA ASP A 128 12.28 18.07 -15.14
C ASP A 128 13.28 16.88 -15.14
N GLY A 129 12.98 15.84 -15.91
CA GLY A 129 13.79 14.61 -15.99
C GLY A 129 13.63 13.65 -14.80
N CYS A 130 12.87 14.02 -13.77
CA CYS A 130 12.52 13.17 -12.65
C CYS A 130 11.31 12.29 -13.00
N LYS A 131 11.51 10.99 -13.15
CA LYS A 131 10.44 10.01 -13.41
C LYS A 131 9.87 9.47 -12.11
N LEU A 132 8.55 9.49 -11.97
CA LEU A 132 7.87 8.96 -10.78
C LEU A 132 8.26 7.50 -10.50
N ARG A 133 8.34 6.66 -11.55
CA ARG A 133 8.78 5.26 -11.42
C ARG A 133 10.10 5.11 -10.67
N ASN A 134 11.05 6.02 -10.86
CA ASN A 134 12.37 5.90 -10.24
C ASN A 134 12.24 6.07 -8.73
N LYS A 135 11.39 7.01 -8.28
CA LYS A 135 11.09 7.22 -6.87
C LYS A 135 10.36 6.03 -6.25
N VAL A 136 9.42 5.42 -6.98
CA VAL A 136 8.76 4.16 -6.55
C VAL A 136 9.77 3.03 -6.36
N LEU A 137 10.65 2.82 -7.34
CA LEU A 137 11.67 1.76 -7.29
C LEU A 137 12.66 1.98 -6.14
N THR A 138 13.12 3.22 -5.94
CA THR A 138 13.97 3.57 -4.78
C THR A 138 13.26 3.34 -3.45
N ARG A 139 11.96 3.62 -3.37
CA ARG A 139 11.17 3.32 -2.17
C ARG A 139 11.11 1.81 -1.92
N MET A 140 10.83 0.99 -2.95
CA MET A 140 10.82 -0.46 -2.82
C MET A 140 12.18 -1.04 -2.41
N GLU A 141 13.27 -0.52 -2.97
CA GLU A 141 14.62 -0.96 -2.66
C GLU A 141 14.96 -0.75 -1.17
N LYS A 142 14.64 0.43 -0.62
CA LYS A 142 14.81 0.74 0.81
C LYS A 142 13.99 -0.19 1.71
N GLU A 143 12.86 -0.66 1.23
CA GLU A 143 11.92 -1.47 2.00
C GLU A 143 12.27 -2.96 1.94
N PHE A 144 12.91 -3.38 0.85
CA PHE A 144 13.53 -4.69 0.68
C PHE A 144 14.79 -4.85 1.53
N GLU A 145 15.58 -3.80 1.71
CA GLU A 145 16.76 -3.84 2.58
C GLU A 145 16.35 -4.21 4.02
N GLY A 146 16.94 -5.29 4.57
CA GLY A 146 16.64 -5.77 5.92
C GLY A 146 15.19 -6.23 6.14
N PHE A 147 14.47 -6.63 5.09
CA PHE A 147 13.03 -6.93 5.20
C PHE A 147 12.69 -8.04 6.20
N GLU A 148 13.59 -9.00 6.42
CA GLU A 148 13.38 -10.14 7.33
C GLU A 148 13.24 -9.67 8.79
N GLU A 149 14.10 -8.75 9.22
CA GLU A 149 14.03 -8.10 10.55
C GLU A 149 12.78 -7.21 10.67
N LYS A 150 12.44 -6.50 9.59
CA LYS A 150 11.22 -5.68 9.50
C LYS A 150 9.94 -6.52 9.57
N ALA A 151 9.97 -7.75 9.06
CA ALA A 151 8.82 -8.66 9.07
C ALA A 151 8.42 -9.10 10.48
N GLU A 152 9.39 -9.24 11.38
CA GLU A 152 9.13 -9.59 12.78
C GLU A 152 8.67 -8.39 13.61
N SER A 153 9.21 -7.21 13.34
CA SER A 153 8.84 -5.97 14.06
C SER A 153 7.52 -5.37 13.58
N SER A 154 7.21 -5.45 12.28
CA SER A 154 5.97 -4.93 11.70
C SER A 154 5.41 -5.87 10.61
N PRO A 155 4.70 -6.95 11.02
CA PRO A 155 4.13 -7.94 10.09
C PRO A 155 3.16 -7.33 9.06
N GLN A 156 2.40 -6.31 9.46
CA GLN A 156 1.45 -5.63 8.57
C GLN A 156 2.16 -4.82 7.49
N ALA A 157 3.20 -4.06 7.86
CA ALA A 157 3.97 -3.30 6.89
C ALA A 157 4.69 -4.22 5.91
N PHE A 158 5.30 -5.30 6.40
CA PHE A 158 5.88 -6.35 5.56
C PHE A 158 4.86 -6.92 4.56
N LEU A 159 3.63 -7.18 5.02
CA LEU A 159 2.58 -7.70 4.16
C LEU A 159 2.18 -6.70 3.06
N SER A 160 1.92 -5.46 3.45
CA SER A 160 1.58 -4.37 2.52
C SER A 160 2.68 -4.19 1.48
N ASN A 161 3.95 -4.20 1.89
CA ASN A 161 5.09 -4.08 0.99
C ASN A 161 5.17 -5.27 0.02
N THR A 162 4.91 -6.49 0.50
CA THR A 162 4.89 -7.69 -0.32
C THR A 162 3.80 -7.63 -1.39
N ILE A 163 2.60 -7.19 -1.00
CA ILE A 163 1.45 -7.02 -1.90
C ILE A 163 1.79 -5.96 -2.94
N PHE A 164 2.22 -4.79 -2.50
CA PHE A 164 2.58 -3.68 -3.38
C PHE A 164 3.65 -4.09 -4.41
N LEU A 165 4.69 -4.81 -3.98
CA LEU A 165 5.74 -5.32 -4.85
C LEU A 165 5.21 -6.33 -5.87
N CYS A 166 4.38 -7.29 -5.44
CA CYS A 166 3.79 -8.28 -6.35
C CYS A 166 2.84 -7.64 -7.37
N GLU A 167 2.00 -6.70 -6.93
CA GLU A 167 1.11 -5.93 -7.81
C GLU A 167 1.92 -5.13 -8.82
N PHE A 168 2.93 -4.39 -8.38
CA PHE A 168 3.71 -3.54 -9.27
C PHE A 168 4.51 -4.37 -10.29
N TYR A 169 5.10 -5.49 -9.85
CA TYR A 169 5.83 -6.40 -10.73
C TYR A 169 4.96 -6.96 -11.84
N THR A 170 3.67 -7.21 -11.56
CA THR A 170 2.74 -7.78 -12.53
C THR A 170 2.05 -6.74 -13.41
N ARG A 171 1.88 -5.50 -12.92
CA ARG A 171 1.17 -4.42 -13.64
C ARG A 171 2.09 -3.48 -14.41
N TYR A 172 3.26 -3.14 -13.85
CA TYR A 172 4.17 -2.19 -14.49
C TYR A 172 5.07 -2.91 -15.51
N LEU A 173 4.63 -2.90 -16.77
CA LEU A 173 5.31 -3.58 -17.87
C LEU A 173 6.04 -2.60 -18.78
N LEU A 174 7.31 -2.89 -19.04
CA LEU A 174 8.11 -2.23 -20.08
C LEU A 174 8.15 -3.14 -21.30
N GLN A 175 7.57 -2.69 -22.41
CA GLN A 175 7.46 -3.48 -23.64
C GLN A 175 6.83 -4.87 -23.41
N GLY A 176 5.78 -4.91 -22.58
CA GLY A 176 5.06 -6.14 -22.24
C GLY A 176 5.83 -7.10 -21.32
N LYS A 177 6.97 -6.68 -20.75
CA LYS A 177 7.77 -7.49 -19.82
C LYS A 177 7.86 -6.80 -18.45
N PRO A 178 7.91 -7.57 -17.35
CA PRO A 178 8.12 -6.99 -16.03
C PRO A 178 9.52 -6.38 -15.88
N VAL A 179 9.65 -5.47 -14.92
CA VAL A 179 10.95 -4.91 -14.51
C VAL A 179 11.82 -5.99 -13.89
N ASN A 180 12.81 -6.48 -14.65
CA ASN A 180 13.66 -7.62 -14.28
C ASN A 180 14.30 -7.54 -12.89
N PRO A 181 14.86 -6.39 -12.44
CA PRO A 181 15.43 -6.27 -11.10
C PRO A 181 14.47 -6.61 -9.94
N LEU A 182 13.16 -6.42 -10.13
CA LEU A 182 12.16 -6.71 -9.09
C LEU A 182 11.86 -8.21 -8.92
N ARG A 183 12.30 -9.06 -9.87
CA ARG A 183 12.00 -10.51 -9.84
C ARG A 183 12.53 -11.16 -8.55
N LEU A 184 13.80 -10.96 -8.23
CA LEU A 184 14.41 -11.56 -7.04
C LEU A 184 13.71 -11.10 -5.74
N PRO A 185 13.50 -9.78 -5.51
CA PRO A 185 12.72 -9.30 -4.38
C PRO A 185 11.35 -9.99 -4.24
N VAL A 186 10.56 -10.08 -5.31
CA VAL A 186 9.23 -10.72 -5.29
C VAL A 186 9.32 -12.12 -4.69
N TRP A 187 10.24 -12.95 -5.21
CA TRP A 187 10.37 -14.33 -4.75
C TRP A 187 10.93 -14.43 -3.33
N ARG A 188 11.86 -13.57 -2.93
CA ARG A 188 12.37 -13.53 -1.55
C ARG A 188 11.28 -13.26 -0.53
N TYR A 189 10.39 -12.30 -0.80
CA TYR A 189 9.23 -12.03 0.06
C TYR A 189 8.26 -13.22 0.12
N LEU A 190 7.94 -13.82 -1.03
CA LEU A 190 7.06 -14.99 -1.11
C LEU A 190 7.65 -16.21 -0.37
N GLU A 191 8.94 -16.47 -0.54
CA GLU A 191 9.67 -17.53 0.15
C GLU A 191 9.72 -17.31 1.66
N TYR A 192 9.90 -16.07 2.13
CA TYR A 192 9.86 -15.74 3.54
C TYR A 192 8.49 -16.04 4.15
N MET A 193 7.40 -15.62 3.48
CA MET A 193 6.05 -15.91 3.94
C MET A 193 5.80 -17.42 4.10
N LEU A 194 6.23 -18.23 3.13
CA LEU A 194 6.15 -19.70 3.24
C LEU A 194 7.02 -20.24 4.37
N GLY A 195 8.27 -19.77 4.47
CA GLY A 195 9.24 -20.21 5.48
C GLY A 195 8.80 -19.93 6.91
N SER A 196 8.06 -18.85 7.14
CA SER A 196 7.58 -18.45 8.46
C SER A 196 6.61 -19.44 9.11
N ARG A 197 5.89 -20.24 8.29
CA ARG A 197 4.76 -21.10 8.70
C ARG A 197 3.64 -20.38 9.47
N LYS A 198 3.65 -19.04 9.51
CA LYS A 198 2.62 -18.25 10.19
C LYS A 198 1.33 -18.28 9.33
N PRO A 199 0.17 -18.72 9.87
CA PRO A 199 -1.08 -18.85 9.11
C PRO A 199 -1.49 -17.62 8.29
N PHE A 200 -1.28 -16.43 8.84
CA PHE A 200 -1.55 -15.16 8.18
C PHE A 200 -0.69 -14.95 6.93
N PHE A 201 0.62 -15.20 7.02
CA PHE A 201 1.53 -15.09 5.89
C PHE A 201 1.31 -16.18 4.84
N LEU A 202 1.00 -17.41 5.27
CA LEU A 202 0.65 -18.50 4.35
C LEU A 202 -0.58 -18.14 3.51
N ASN A 203 -1.66 -17.72 4.16
CA ASN A 203 -2.90 -17.32 3.46
C ASN A 203 -2.63 -16.23 2.43
N GLN A 204 -1.84 -15.21 2.78
CA GLN A 204 -1.55 -14.12 1.85
C GLN A 204 -0.64 -14.57 0.70
N CYS A 205 0.37 -15.39 1.00
CA CYS A 205 1.25 -15.95 -0.01
C CYS A 205 0.46 -16.73 -1.07
N PHE A 206 -0.44 -17.62 -0.64
CA PHE A 206 -1.28 -18.40 -1.55
C PHE A 206 -2.18 -17.48 -2.37
N ARG A 207 -2.86 -16.50 -1.75
CA ARG A 207 -3.70 -15.53 -2.47
C ARG A 207 -2.92 -14.78 -3.57
N LEU A 208 -1.72 -14.30 -3.26
CA LEU A 208 -0.88 -13.58 -4.22
C LEU A 208 -0.43 -14.47 -5.38
N VAL A 209 0.05 -15.68 -5.08
CA VAL A 209 0.54 -16.60 -6.10
C VAL A 209 -0.59 -17.13 -6.96
N GLN A 210 -1.70 -17.58 -6.38
CA GLN A 210 -2.85 -18.12 -7.11
C GLN A 210 -3.46 -17.07 -8.05
N SER A 211 -3.59 -15.82 -7.60
CA SER A 211 -4.16 -14.74 -8.44
C SER A 211 -3.25 -14.32 -9.60
N LYS A 212 -1.95 -14.62 -9.54
CA LYS A 212 -0.92 -14.15 -10.51
C LYS A 212 -0.14 -15.30 -11.15
N VAL A 213 -0.58 -16.54 -10.97
CA VAL A 213 0.19 -17.74 -11.34
C VAL A 213 0.61 -17.74 -12.81
N GLY A 214 -0.31 -17.37 -13.72
CA GLY A 214 -0.01 -17.27 -15.16
C GLY A 214 1.09 -16.26 -15.47
N PHE A 215 1.11 -15.13 -14.77
CA PHE A 215 2.16 -14.13 -14.94
C PHE A 215 3.49 -14.61 -14.37
N PHE A 216 3.47 -15.16 -13.15
CA PHE A 216 4.68 -15.66 -12.50
C PHE A 216 5.33 -16.76 -13.32
N VAL A 217 4.59 -17.79 -13.74
CA VAL A 217 5.16 -18.88 -14.56
C VAL A 217 5.70 -18.35 -15.89
N LYS A 218 4.98 -17.45 -16.58
CA LYS A 218 5.42 -16.90 -17.87
C LYS A 218 6.72 -16.10 -17.79
N HIS A 219 6.98 -15.42 -16.67
CA HIS A 219 8.06 -14.43 -16.56
C HIS A 219 9.17 -14.80 -15.56
N ASN A 220 9.09 -15.98 -14.95
CA ASN A 220 10.08 -16.45 -13.99
C ASN A 220 11.23 -17.23 -14.65
N ARG A 221 12.30 -17.46 -13.87
CA ARG A 221 13.39 -18.37 -14.23
C ARG A 221 13.25 -19.68 -13.43
N PRO A 222 13.56 -20.84 -14.03
CA PRO A 222 13.38 -22.14 -13.38
C PRO A 222 14.06 -22.26 -12.02
N GLU A 223 15.23 -21.64 -11.82
CA GLU A 223 16.00 -21.76 -10.58
C GLU A 223 15.30 -21.07 -9.40
N ILE A 224 14.68 -19.92 -9.66
CA ILE A 224 13.99 -19.12 -8.64
C ILE A 224 12.65 -19.78 -8.29
N GLU A 225 11.97 -20.35 -9.29
CA GLU A 225 10.75 -21.14 -9.07
C GLU A 225 11.02 -22.39 -8.24
N GLY A 226 12.16 -23.05 -8.47
CA GLY A 226 12.54 -24.29 -7.79
C GLY A 226 12.61 -24.16 -6.27
N ASN A 227 13.17 -23.06 -5.76
CA ASN A 227 13.26 -22.79 -4.33
C ASN A 227 11.88 -22.59 -3.69
N PHE A 228 11.04 -21.77 -4.33
CA PHE A 228 9.66 -21.55 -3.87
C PHE A 228 8.87 -22.86 -3.86
N LEU A 229 8.93 -23.65 -4.94
CA LEU A 229 8.26 -24.94 -5.04
C LEU A 229 8.76 -25.95 -3.99
N THR A 230 10.04 -25.92 -3.65
CA THR A 230 10.60 -26.74 -2.57
C THR A 230 9.98 -26.37 -1.23
N LYS A 231 9.99 -25.08 -0.87
CA LYS A 231 9.35 -24.59 0.36
C LYS A 231 7.85 -24.88 0.41
N LEU A 232 7.16 -24.78 -0.73
CA LEU A 232 5.74 -25.09 -0.83
C LEU A 232 5.47 -26.57 -0.51
N ARG A 233 6.30 -27.50 -1.02
CA ARG A 233 6.23 -28.93 -0.67
C ARG A 233 6.52 -29.17 0.81
N GLU A 234 7.50 -28.48 1.37
CA GLU A 234 7.78 -28.56 2.80
C GLU A 234 6.58 -28.06 3.64
N VAL A 235 5.79 -27.08 3.17
CA VAL A 235 4.53 -26.65 3.83
C VAL A 235 3.49 -27.76 3.78
N ILE A 236 3.33 -28.42 2.63
CA ILE A 236 2.36 -29.52 2.45
C ILE A 236 2.69 -30.71 3.37
N LEU A 237 3.97 -31.03 3.53
CA LEU A 237 4.42 -32.22 4.28
C LEU A 237 4.55 -31.98 5.79
N ASP A 238 4.56 -30.73 6.25
CA ASP A 238 4.76 -30.39 7.65
C ASP A 238 3.47 -30.55 8.47
N GLU A 239 3.40 -31.61 9.27
CA GLU A 239 2.24 -31.91 10.11
C GLU A 239 1.91 -30.82 11.15
N LYS A 240 2.86 -29.94 11.47
CA LYS A 240 2.63 -28.80 12.37
C LYS A 240 1.81 -27.69 11.70
N VAL A 241 1.79 -27.65 10.36
CA VAL A 241 0.96 -26.71 9.60
C VAL A 241 -0.50 -27.19 9.63
N PRO A 242 -1.47 -26.31 9.96
CA PRO A 242 -2.88 -26.68 9.97
C PRO A 242 -3.33 -27.28 8.63
N LYS A 243 -4.18 -28.31 8.69
CA LYS A 243 -4.67 -29.04 7.51
C LYS A 243 -5.21 -28.11 6.42
N THR A 244 -5.92 -27.05 6.81
CA THR A 244 -6.47 -26.04 5.89
C THR A 244 -5.38 -25.36 5.07
N HIS A 245 -4.28 -24.95 5.71
CA HIS A 245 -3.16 -24.29 5.03
C HIS A 245 -2.35 -25.26 4.18
N ARG A 246 -2.21 -26.52 4.61
CA ARG A 246 -1.61 -27.57 3.78
C ARG A 246 -2.43 -27.86 2.53
N SER A 247 -3.76 -27.87 2.65
CA SER A 247 -4.66 -28.01 1.50
C SER A 247 -4.51 -26.83 0.53
N SER A 248 -4.52 -25.58 1.01
CA SER A 248 -4.29 -24.42 0.13
C SER A 248 -2.88 -24.39 -0.49
N ALA A 249 -1.86 -24.90 0.22
CA ALA A 249 -0.52 -25.07 -0.35
C ALA A 249 -0.51 -26.09 -1.50
N LEU A 250 -1.24 -27.21 -1.35
CA LEU A 250 -1.40 -28.21 -2.39
C LEU A 250 -2.15 -27.65 -3.61
N GLU A 251 -3.26 -26.96 -3.40
CA GLU A 251 -4.00 -26.26 -4.47
C GLU A 251 -3.10 -25.26 -5.23
N THR A 252 -2.27 -24.51 -4.49
CA THR A 252 -1.30 -23.59 -5.09
C THR A 252 -0.27 -24.33 -5.95
N LEU A 253 0.24 -25.47 -5.48
CA LEU A 253 1.19 -26.29 -6.23
C LEU A 253 0.56 -26.84 -7.51
N GLU A 254 -0.66 -27.37 -7.43
CA GLU A 254 -1.40 -27.89 -8.59
C GLU A 254 -1.65 -26.81 -9.65
N LEU A 255 -2.00 -25.59 -9.23
CA LEU A 255 -2.19 -24.46 -10.13
C LEU A 255 -0.90 -24.09 -10.86
N ILE A 256 0.24 -24.05 -10.16
CA ILE A 256 1.55 -23.77 -10.78
C ILE A 256 1.90 -24.87 -11.81
N LEU A 257 1.76 -26.14 -11.43
CA LEU A 257 2.08 -27.27 -12.32
C LEU A 257 1.20 -27.29 -13.58
N LYS A 258 -0.09 -26.97 -13.44
CA LYS A 258 -1.01 -26.86 -14.57
C LYS A 258 -0.57 -25.76 -15.54
N GLU A 259 -0.16 -24.61 -15.01
CA GLU A 259 0.29 -23.48 -15.81
C GLU A 259 1.64 -23.75 -16.50
N LEU A 260 2.58 -24.41 -15.82
CA LEU A 260 3.84 -24.87 -16.41
C LEU A 260 3.60 -25.82 -17.59
N THR A 261 2.67 -26.76 -17.43
CA THR A 261 2.31 -27.72 -18.48
C THR A 261 1.71 -27.01 -19.69
N ARG A 262 0.85 -26.02 -19.48
CA ARG A 262 0.23 -25.22 -20.55
C ARG A 262 1.27 -24.42 -21.35
N ASN A 263 2.32 -23.93 -20.70
CA ASN A 263 3.36 -23.14 -21.38
C ASN A 263 4.41 -24.01 -22.11
N ALA A 264 4.43 -25.32 -21.84
CA ALA A 264 5.30 -26.28 -22.53
C ALA A 264 4.68 -26.85 -23.82
N SER A 265 3.36 -26.71 -23.99
CA SER A 265 2.59 -27.09 -25.19
C SER A 265 2.44 -25.92 -26.16
#